data_AF-A0AA40FP27-F1
#
_entry.id   AF-A0AA40FP27-F1
#
_cell.length_a   1.000
_cell.length_b   1.000
_cell.length_c   1.000
_cell.angle_alpha   90.00
_cell.angle_beta   90.00
_cell.angle_gamma   90.00
#
_symmetry.space_group_name_H-M   'P 1'
#
loop_
_entity.id
_entity.type
_entity.pdbx_description
1 polymer ?
#
loop_
_entity_poly.entity_id
_entity_poly.type
_entity_poly.pdbx_seq_one_letter_code
_entity_poly.pdbx_strand_id
1 'polypeptide(L)'
;MAVVRNTTFLNVIQGDEEEDDGYVPYDQRPETYIVPVVFLLILVVGVIGNGILVFTLLCDANMRNVPNTYVLSLALGDLLVIITCVPFTSFLYTIESWPWGLAVCKLSECAKDISIGVSVFTLTALSAERYCAIVNPIRRHVAGLSAKPLTILIACLIWILAIILAMPAAFFSHVPIVPLLHNKSILICSPFPEEFGESYQKGMVMFKFLAYYAIPLLVITGFYLGMARHLELSTRNMPGELSTGCHRMEQIRARKKNDVVFNPEKFWIAKVYNSGLEIILNQ
;
A
#
# COMPACT_ATOMS: atom_id res chain seq x y z
N MET A 1 -2.97 25.09 5.73
CA MET A 1 -2.55 25.54 7.07
C MET A 1 -2.00 26.95 6.95
N ALA A 2 -2.80 27.97 7.25
CA ALA A 2 -2.21 29.10 7.96
C ALA A 2 -1.74 28.48 9.28
N VAL A 3 -0.43 28.48 9.54
CA VAL A 3 0.08 28.02 10.84
C VAL A 3 -0.32 29.08 11.86
N VAL A 4 -1.58 29.04 12.27
CA VAL A 4 -2.02 29.65 13.52
C VAL A 4 -1.45 28.71 14.58
N ARG A 5 -0.35 29.14 15.17
CA ARG A 5 0.32 28.42 16.25
C ARG A 5 -0.74 28.21 17.35
N ASN A 6 -0.91 26.96 17.79
CA ASN A 6 -1.99 26.49 18.68
C ASN A 6 -2.10 27.23 20.04
N THR A 7 -1.24 28.21 20.28
CA THR A 7 -1.16 29.02 21.49
C THR A 7 -2.04 30.28 21.44
N THR A 8 -2.47 30.76 20.27
CA THR A 8 -3.19 32.05 20.17
C THR A 8 -4.71 31.96 20.28
N PHE A 9 -5.33 30.79 20.12
CA PHE A 9 -6.80 30.69 20.11
C PHE A 9 -7.43 30.91 21.50
N LEU A 10 -6.69 30.65 22.59
CA LEU A 10 -7.15 30.90 23.97
C LEU A 10 -6.89 32.32 24.46
N ASN A 11 -5.93 33.05 23.87
CA ASN A 11 -5.58 34.40 24.33
C ASN A 11 -6.54 35.48 23.79
N VAL A 12 -7.28 35.21 22.72
CA VAL A 12 -8.21 36.18 22.10
C VAL A 12 -9.43 36.49 22.98
N ILE A 13 -9.76 35.66 23.98
CA ILE A 13 -10.95 35.84 24.83
C ILE A 13 -10.66 36.73 26.06
N GLN A 14 -9.40 36.90 26.45
CA GLN A 14 -9.03 37.66 27.64
C GLN A 14 -8.48 39.02 27.24
N GLY A 15 -9.36 40.04 27.18
CA GLY A 15 -8.97 41.40 26.82
C GLY A 15 -8.12 42.07 27.89
N ASP A 16 -6.81 42.02 27.74
CA ASP A 16 -5.84 42.92 28.39
C ASP A 16 -4.70 43.27 27.40
N GLU A 17 -4.25 44.52 27.46
CA GLU A 17 -3.31 45.19 26.56
C GLU A 17 -1.84 44.76 26.75
N GLU A 18 -1.07 44.84 25.65
CA GLU A 18 0.41 44.80 25.56
C GLU A 18 1.15 43.48 25.85
N GLU A 19 1.22 42.57 24.85
CA GLU A 19 2.41 41.74 24.59
C GLU A 19 2.51 41.39 23.09
N ASP A 20 3.74 41.41 22.54
CA ASP A 20 4.09 41.16 21.13
C ASP A 20 3.75 39.71 20.70
N ASP A 21 2.48 39.45 20.37
CA ASP A 21 2.00 38.13 20.01
C ASP A 21 2.31 37.76 18.54
N GLY A 22 3.55 37.33 18.29
CA GLY A 22 3.89 36.13 17.50
C GLY A 22 3.42 36.01 16.04
N TYR A 23 2.84 37.04 15.42
CA TYR A 23 2.44 37.03 14.02
C TYR A 23 3.62 37.40 13.11
N VAL A 24 4.28 36.38 12.55
CA VAL A 24 5.31 36.58 11.54
C VAL A 24 4.63 36.72 10.17
N PRO A 25 4.79 37.82 9.42
CA PRO A 25 4.21 37.95 8.08
C PRO A 25 4.86 36.97 7.09
N TYR A 26 4.15 36.59 6.02
CA TYR A 26 4.55 35.47 5.14
C TYR A 26 5.88 35.74 4.40
N ASP A 27 6.20 36.99 4.08
CA ASP A 27 7.46 37.41 3.45
C ASP A 27 8.70 37.09 4.31
N GLN A 28 8.53 37.01 5.63
CA GLN A 28 9.60 36.70 6.59
C GLN A 28 9.70 35.21 6.93
N ARG A 29 8.79 34.38 6.40
CA ARG A 29 8.74 32.94 6.66
C ARG A 29 9.55 32.19 5.60
N PRO A 30 10.59 31.40 5.96
CA PRO A 30 11.29 30.58 4.98
C PRO A 30 10.35 29.59 4.27
N GLU A 31 9.26 29.18 4.93
CA GLU A 31 8.23 28.30 4.38
C GLU A 31 7.55 28.89 3.13
N THR A 32 7.40 30.21 3.05
CA THR A 32 6.78 30.89 1.89
C THR A 32 7.56 30.68 0.60
N TYR A 33 8.88 30.48 0.69
CA TYR A 33 9.71 30.21 -0.49
C TYR A 33 9.99 28.72 -0.68
N ILE A 34 10.27 27.99 0.41
CA ILE A 34 10.66 26.58 0.34
C ILE A 34 9.47 25.69 -0.02
N VAL A 35 8.31 25.89 0.61
CA VAL A 35 7.15 25.00 0.47
C VAL A 35 6.59 25.01 -0.95
N PRO A 36 6.40 26.15 -1.63
CA PRO A 36 5.95 26.15 -3.02
C PRO A 36 6.91 25.47 -3.99
N VAL A 37 8.23 25.63 -3.81
CA VAL A 37 9.23 24.95 -4.65
C VAL A 37 9.14 23.43 -4.47
N VAL A 38 9.01 22.96 -3.23
CA VAL A 38 8.84 21.53 -2.95
C VAL A 38 7.52 21.01 -3.51
N PHE A 39 6.42 21.74 -3.36
CA PHE A 39 5.14 21.33 -3.93
C PHE A 39 5.13 21.32 -5.45
N LEU A 40 5.84 22.24 -6.11
CA LEU A 40 6.03 22.22 -7.56
C LEU A 40 6.77 20.94 -7.98
N LEU A 41 7.83 20.55 -7.26
CA LEU A 41 8.54 19.32 -7.53
C LEU A 41 7.65 18.08 -7.33
N ILE A 42 6.88 18.04 -6.23
CA ILE A 42 5.92 16.96 -5.97
C ILE A 42 4.86 16.90 -7.08
N LEU A 43 4.37 18.04 -7.54
CA LEU A 43 3.40 18.12 -8.63
C LEU A 43 3.98 17.53 -9.92
N VAL A 44 5.16 17.99 -10.35
CA VAL A 44 5.79 17.54 -11.60
C VAL A 44 6.14 16.05 -11.53
N VAL A 45 6.88 15.64 -10.50
CA VAL A 45 7.31 14.24 -10.34
C VAL A 45 6.11 13.34 -10.12
N GLY A 46 5.14 13.77 -9.33
CA GLY A 46 3.95 13.01 -9.01
C GLY A 46 3.02 12.82 -10.21
N VAL A 47 2.79 13.86 -11.02
CA VAL A 47 1.98 13.75 -12.25
C VAL A 47 2.68 12.88 -13.29
N ILE A 48 3.97 13.09 -13.52
CA ILE A 48 4.73 12.31 -14.51
C ILE A 48 4.82 10.84 -14.05
N GLY A 49 5.24 10.60 -12.81
CA GLY A 49 5.43 9.25 -12.27
C GLY A 49 4.13 8.45 -12.22
N ASN A 50 3.11 8.97 -11.56
CA ASN A 50 1.82 8.27 -11.47
C ASN A 50 1.10 8.21 -12.82
N GLY A 51 1.26 9.23 -13.68
CA GLY A 51 0.74 9.23 -15.04
C GLY A 51 1.35 8.13 -15.90
N ILE A 52 2.67 7.94 -15.86
CA ILE A 52 3.35 6.84 -16.56
C ILE A 52 2.89 5.48 -16.03
N LEU A 53 2.72 5.33 -14.72
CA LEU A 53 2.20 4.09 -14.11
C LEU A 53 0.79 3.78 -14.64
N VAL A 54 -0.13 4.76 -14.60
CA VAL A 54 -1.48 4.61 -15.15
C VAL A 54 -1.44 4.26 -16.64
N PHE A 55 -0.66 5.00 -17.43
CA PHE A 55 -0.52 4.78 -18.87
C PHE A 55 -0.03 3.36 -19.18
N THR A 56 1.06 2.92 -18.56
CA THR A 56 1.67 1.61 -18.80
C THR A 56 0.71 0.47 -18.43
N LEU A 57 0.01 0.59 -17.30
CA LEU A 57 -0.93 -0.43 -16.82
C LEU A 57 -2.21 -0.51 -17.65
N LEU A 58 -2.65 0.61 -18.24
CA LEU A 58 -3.82 0.65 -19.12
C LEU A 58 -3.48 0.19 -20.54
N CYS A 59 -2.31 0.55 -21.07
CA CYS A 59 -1.91 0.21 -22.44
C CYS A 59 -1.48 -1.26 -22.59
N ASP A 60 -0.80 -1.84 -21.60
CA ASP A 60 -0.35 -3.22 -21.69
C ASP A 60 -1.37 -4.20 -21.07
N ALA A 61 -2.10 -4.91 -21.93
CA ALA A 61 -3.07 -5.92 -21.50
C ALA A 61 -2.43 -7.11 -20.75
N ASN A 62 -1.15 -7.42 -21.01
CA ASN A 62 -0.42 -8.50 -20.35
C ASN A 62 -0.07 -8.14 -18.90
N MET A 63 -0.04 -6.84 -18.57
CA MET A 63 0.23 -6.34 -17.23
C MET A 63 -1.04 -6.24 -16.37
N ARG A 64 -2.23 -6.63 -16.86
CA ARG A 64 -3.49 -6.57 -16.11
C ARG A 64 -3.69 -7.79 -15.20
N ASN A 65 -2.86 -7.83 -14.16
CA ASN A 65 -2.89 -8.81 -13.08
C ASN A 65 -3.44 -8.19 -11.79
N VAL A 66 -3.88 -9.05 -10.85
CA VAL A 66 -4.50 -8.61 -9.60
C VAL A 66 -3.67 -7.58 -8.83
N PRO A 67 -2.35 -7.76 -8.60
CA PRO A 67 -1.55 -6.76 -7.91
C PRO A 67 -1.45 -5.44 -8.67
N ASN A 68 -1.45 -5.51 -10.00
CA ASN A 68 -1.31 -4.34 -10.86
C ASN A 68 -2.60 -3.52 -10.90
N THR A 69 -3.77 -4.13 -10.69
CA THR A 69 -5.04 -3.41 -10.46
C THR A 69 -4.97 -2.56 -9.18
N TYR A 70 -4.36 -3.07 -8.11
CA TYR A 70 -4.17 -2.30 -6.88
C TYR A 70 -3.16 -1.16 -7.08
N VAL A 71 -2.06 -1.40 -7.81
CA VAL A 71 -1.10 -0.34 -8.18
C VAL A 71 -1.78 0.76 -9.01
N LEU A 72 -2.66 0.40 -9.95
CA LEU A 72 -3.45 1.37 -10.69
C LEU A 72 -4.37 2.19 -9.77
N SER A 73 -5.03 1.55 -8.80
CA SER A 73 -5.88 2.24 -7.83
C SER A 73 -5.09 3.24 -6.98
N LEU A 74 -3.87 2.88 -6.55
CA LEU A 74 -2.97 3.80 -5.83
C LEU A 74 -2.61 5.01 -6.70
N ALA A 75 -2.14 4.76 -7.93
CA ALA A 75 -1.72 5.83 -8.83
C ALA A 75 -2.87 6.80 -9.17
N LEU A 76 -4.11 6.30 -9.30
CA LEU A 76 -5.30 7.14 -9.48
C LEU A 76 -5.62 7.99 -8.24
N GLY A 77 -5.48 7.43 -7.04
CA GLY A 77 -5.62 8.18 -5.79
C GLY A 77 -4.58 9.29 -5.65
N ASP A 78 -3.31 8.96 -5.94
CA ASP A 78 -2.21 9.93 -5.90
C ASP A 78 -2.43 11.06 -6.92
N LEU A 79 -2.81 10.75 -8.16
CA LEU A 79 -3.15 11.77 -9.16
C LEU A 79 -4.32 12.67 -8.72
N LEU A 80 -5.34 12.09 -8.08
CA LEU A 80 -6.46 12.85 -7.55
C LEU A 80 -5.97 13.92 -6.57
N VAL A 81 -5.20 13.56 -5.54
CA VAL A 81 -4.71 14.53 -4.55
C VAL A 81 -3.68 15.50 -5.12
N ILE A 82 -2.79 15.03 -6.01
CA ILE A 82 -1.78 15.88 -6.63
C ILE A 82 -2.43 16.98 -7.47
N ILE A 83 -3.45 16.66 -8.27
CA ILE A 83 -4.11 17.64 -9.14
C ILE A 83 -5.02 18.57 -8.34
N THR A 84 -5.75 18.05 -7.35
CA THR A 84 -6.81 18.80 -6.65
C THR A 84 -6.40 19.47 -5.35
N CYS A 85 -5.29 19.06 -4.71
CA CYS A 85 -4.88 19.59 -3.42
C CYS A 85 -3.55 20.34 -3.50
N VAL A 86 -2.54 19.79 -4.17
CA VAL A 86 -1.17 20.34 -4.18
C VAL A 86 -1.10 21.77 -4.73
N PRO A 87 -1.65 22.11 -5.91
CA PRO A 87 -1.53 23.48 -6.43
C PRO A 87 -2.24 24.48 -5.52
N PHE A 88 -3.46 24.18 -5.08
CA PHE A 88 -4.24 25.08 -4.21
C PHE A 88 -3.58 25.27 -2.84
N THR A 89 -3.01 24.21 -2.28
CA THR A 89 -2.28 24.27 -1.01
C THR A 89 -0.98 25.05 -1.15
N SER A 90 -0.24 24.86 -2.25
CA SER A 90 0.98 25.62 -2.55
C SER A 90 0.72 27.12 -2.62
N PHE A 91 -0.37 27.53 -3.26
CA PHE A 91 -0.74 28.95 -3.34
C PHE A 91 -0.96 29.58 -1.96
N LEU A 92 -1.49 28.85 -0.98
CA LEU A 92 -1.68 29.38 0.39
C LEU A 92 -0.40 29.76 1.11
N TYR A 93 0.76 29.25 0.69
CA TYR A 93 2.03 29.67 1.28
C TYR A 93 2.54 30.99 0.66
N THR A 94 1.94 31.43 -0.46
CA THR A 94 2.30 32.65 -1.19
C THR A 94 1.29 33.79 -1.03
N ILE A 95 0.13 33.53 -0.42
CA ILE A 95 -0.95 34.52 -0.22
C ILE A 95 -1.49 34.44 1.21
N GLU A 96 -1.93 35.57 1.76
CA GLU A 96 -2.40 35.64 3.16
C GLU A 96 -3.77 34.97 3.39
N SER A 97 -4.60 34.83 2.35
CA SER A 97 -6.00 34.38 2.48
C SER A 97 -6.41 33.38 1.40
N TRP A 98 -7.37 32.52 1.71
CA TRP A 98 -7.94 31.53 0.79
C TRP A 98 -8.81 32.20 -0.30
N PRO A 99 -8.40 32.20 -1.59
CA PRO A 99 -9.10 32.94 -2.64
C PRO A 99 -10.08 32.07 -3.44
N TRP A 100 -10.02 30.74 -3.29
CA TRP A 100 -10.68 29.78 -4.20
C TRP A 100 -12.14 29.48 -3.84
N GLY A 101 -12.66 30.08 -2.78
CA GLY A 101 -14.03 29.89 -2.29
C GLY A 101 -14.29 28.52 -1.65
N LEU A 102 -15.53 28.33 -1.19
CA LEU A 102 -15.96 27.17 -0.41
C LEU A 102 -15.90 25.85 -1.19
N ALA A 103 -16.24 25.87 -2.48
CA ALA A 103 -16.30 24.66 -3.31
C ALA A 103 -14.94 23.98 -3.43
N VAL A 104 -13.88 24.75 -3.70
CA VAL A 104 -12.50 24.22 -3.80
C VAL A 104 -12.00 23.74 -2.44
N CYS A 105 -12.36 24.43 -1.35
CA CYS A 105 -12.01 24.00 0.01
C CYS A 105 -12.59 22.60 0.30
N LYS A 106 -13.90 22.43 0.12
CA LYS A 106 -14.59 21.13 0.28
C LYS A 106 -14.02 20.05 -0.62
N LEU A 107 -13.76 20.36 -1.89
CA LEU A 107 -13.19 19.42 -2.84
C LEU A 107 -11.78 18.97 -2.43
N SER A 108 -10.92 19.91 -2.04
CA SER A 108 -9.52 19.63 -1.67
C SER A 108 -9.42 18.78 -0.40
N GLU A 109 -10.24 19.05 0.62
CA GLU A 109 -10.26 18.27 1.86
C GLU A 109 -10.88 16.89 1.64
N CYS A 110 -11.94 16.79 0.84
CA CYS A 110 -12.53 15.52 0.44
C CYS A 110 -11.53 14.66 -0.36
N ALA A 111 -10.87 15.23 -1.37
CA ALA A 111 -9.90 14.53 -2.21
C ALA A 111 -8.68 14.05 -1.39
N LYS A 112 -8.24 14.84 -0.40
CA LYS A 112 -7.17 14.44 0.54
C LYS A 112 -7.58 13.18 1.32
N ASP A 113 -8.77 13.18 1.94
CA ASP A 113 -9.26 12.03 2.71
C ASP A 113 -9.50 10.79 1.84
N ILE A 114 -10.05 10.97 0.63
CA ILE A 114 -10.23 9.87 -0.34
C ILE A 114 -8.89 9.24 -0.71
N SER A 115 -7.88 10.05 -1.06
CA SER A 115 -6.56 9.55 -1.44
C SER A 115 -5.89 8.77 -0.31
N ILE A 116 -5.97 9.27 0.93
CA ILE A 116 -5.46 8.57 2.11
C ILE A 116 -6.18 7.23 2.27
N GLY A 117 -7.52 7.23 2.22
CA GLY A 117 -8.35 6.03 2.33
C GLY A 117 -8.04 4.98 1.27
N VAL A 118 -8.07 5.38 0.00
CA VAL A 118 -7.73 4.50 -1.13
C VAL A 118 -6.33 3.91 -0.92
N SER A 119 -5.35 4.72 -0.49
CA SER A 119 -3.98 4.25 -0.28
C SER A 119 -3.88 3.15 0.77
N VAL A 120 -4.37 3.42 1.98
CA VAL A 120 -4.21 2.48 3.11
C VAL A 120 -5.06 1.23 2.96
N PHE A 121 -6.29 1.35 2.43
CA PHE A 121 -7.14 0.19 2.18
C PHE A 121 -6.62 -0.66 1.01
N THR A 122 -6.05 -0.03 -0.02
CA THR A 122 -5.41 -0.77 -1.13
C THR A 122 -4.16 -1.52 -0.66
N LEU A 123 -3.32 -0.89 0.17
CA LEU A 123 -2.18 -1.58 0.78
C LEU A 123 -2.61 -2.75 1.67
N THR A 124 -3.71 -2.58 2.41
CA THR A 124 -4.31 -3.64 3.22
C THR A 124 -4.78 -4.80 2.33
N ALA A 125 -5.54 -4.52 1.27
CA ALA A 125 -6.01 -5.54 0.32
C ALA A 125 -4.85 -6.26 -0.39
N LEU A 126 -3.80 -5.52 -0.77
CA LEU A 126 -2.59 -6.09 -1.35
C LEU A 126 -1.89 -7.04 -0.37
N SER A 127 -1.76 -6.67 0.90
CA SER A 127 -1.17 -7.54 1.93
C SER A 127 -1.99 -8.81 2.14
N ALA A 128 -3.33 -8.71 2.15
CA ALA A 128 -4.23 -9.85 2.27
C ALA A 128 -4.11 -10.79 1.06
N GLU A 129 -4.04 -10.25 -0.15
CA GLU A 129 -3.88 -11.03 -1.38
C GLU A 129 -2.54 -11.79 -1.37
N ARG A 130 -1.44 -11.13 -0.97
CA ARG A 130 -0.12 -11.75 -0.84
C ARG A 130 -0.14 -12.90 0.17
N TYR A 131 -0.74 -12.68 1.33
CA TYR A 131 -0.91 -13.71 2.34
C TYR A 131 -1.71 -14.92 1.80
N CYS A 132 -2.87 -14.67 1.18
CA CYS A 132 -3.70 -15.74 0.62
C CYS A 132 -2.99 -16.54 -0.48
N ALA A 133 -2.22 -15.86 -1.33
CA ALA A 133 -1.46 -16.48 -2.41
C ALA A 133 -0.34 -17.40 -1.90
N ILE A 134 0.27 -17.06 -0.77
CA ILE A 134 1.36 -17.83 -0.16
C ILE A 134 0.80 -19.04 0.61
N VAL A 135 -0.25 -18.83 1.40
CA VAL A 135 -0.80 -19.90 2.27
C VAL A 135 -1.58 -20.96 1.48
N ASN A 136 -2.30 -20.56 0.41
CA ASN A 136 -3.15 -21.46 -0.37
C ASN A 136 -2.82 -21.43 -1.87
N PRO A 137 -1.64 -21.95 -2.29
CA PRO A 137 -1.19 -21.89 -3.68
C PRO A 137 -2.12 -22.65 -4.65
N ILE A 138 -2.72 -23.76 -4.20
CA ILE A 138 -3.61 -24.61 -5.01
C ILE A 138 -4.92 -23.90 -5.38
N ARG A 139 -5.46 -23.06 -4.47
CA ARG A 139 -6.71 -22.33 -4.72
C ARG A 139 -6.53 -21.24 -5.78
N ARG A 140 -5.32 -20.69 -5.93
CA ARG A 140 -4.99 -19.68 -6.96
C ARG A 140 -4.93 -20.29 -8.36
N HIS A 141 -4.48 -21.54 -8.47
CA HIS A 141 -4.41 -22.26 -9.75
C HIS A 141 -5.81 -22.65 -10.26
N VAL A 142 -6.71 -23.09 -9.36
CA VAL A 142 -8.10 -23.45 -9.71
C VAL A 142 -8.98 -22.20 -9.91
N ALA A 143 -8.73 -21.10 -9.20
CA ALA A 143 -9.50 -19.87 -9.30
C ALA A 143 -8.98 -18.86 -10.34
N GLY A 144 -8.03 -19.26 -11.21
CA GLY A 144 -7.31 -18.37 -12.14
C GLY A 144 -8.17 -17.51 -13.08
N LEU A 145 -9.44 -17.87 -13.28
CA LEU A 145 -10.42 -17.08 -14.05
C LEU A 145 -11.39 -16.26 -13.16
N SER A 146 -11.56 -16.60 -11.88
CA SER A 146 -12.52 -15.96 -10.96
C SER A 146 -11.91 -14.87 -10.06
N ALA A 147 -10.58 -14.73 -10.03
CA ALA A 147 -9.91 -13.75 -9.15
C ALA A 147 -10.02 -12.31 -9.65
N LYS A 148 -9.95 -12.07 -10.97
CA LYS A 148 -10.00 -10.71 -11.56
C LYS A 148 -11.29 -9.93 -11.24
N PRO A 149 -12.52 -10.48 -11.44
CA PRO A 149 -13.74 -9.74 -11.12
C PRO A 149 -13.86 -9.45 -9.63
N LEU A 150 -13.40 -10.35 -8.76
CA LEU A 150 -13.36 -10.13 -7.31
C LEU A 150 -12.42 -8.98 -6.94
N THR A 151 -11.24 -8.89 -7.55
CA THR A 151 -10.30 -7.78 -7.33
C THR A 151 -10.89 -6.44 -7.72
N ILE A 152 -11.53 -6.37 -8.91
CA ILE A 152 -12.17 -5.13 -9.37
C ILE A 152 -13.29 -4.75 -8.39
N LEU A 153 -14.09 -5.72 -7.94
CA LEU A 153 -15.11 -5.49 -6.92
C LEU A 153 -14.49 -4.93 -5.63
N ILE A 154 -13.41 -5.54 -5.11
CA ILE A 154 -12.71 -5.06 -3.91
C ILE A 154 -12.18 -3.64 -4.11
N ALA A 155 -11.57 -3.34 -5.26
CA ALA A 155 -11.11 -1.99 -5.59
C ALA A 155 -12.28 -0.99 -5.59
N CYS A 156 -13.40 -1.31 -6.23
CA CYS A 156 -14.59 -0.45 -6.20
C CYS A 156 -15.11 -0.24 -4.77
N LEU A 157 -15.13 -1.29 -3.94
CA LEU A 157 -15.52 -1.19 -2.53
C LEU A 157 -14.57 -0.29 -1.72
N ILE A 158 -13.26 -0.34 -2.00
CA ILE A 158 -12.27 0.54 -1.39
C ILE A 158 -12.56 2.00 -1.73
N TRP A 159 -12.84 2.30 -2.99
CA TRP A 159 -13.20 3.66 -3.42
C TRP A 159 -14.49 4.15 -2.76
N ILE A 160 -15.53 3.32 -2.75
CA ILE A 160 -16.80 3.64 -2.08
C ILE A 160 -16.59 3.90 -0.59
N LEU A 161 -15.84 3.02 0.10
CA LEU A 161 -15.53 3.18 1.51
C LEU A 161 -14.73 4.47 1.77
N ALA A 162 -13.70 4.76 0.97
CA ALA A 162 -12.90 5.96 1.09
C ALA A 162 -13.75 7.23 0.91
N ILE A 163 -14.66 7.24 -0.07
CA ILE A 163 -15.60 8.34 -0.30
C ILE A 163 -16.54 8.50 0.90
N ILE A 164 -17.14 7.42 1.41
CA ILE A 164 -18.03 7.45 2.58
C ILE A 164 -17.32 8.05 3.79
N LEU A 165 -16.09 7.61 4.07
CA LEU A 165 -15.31 8.12 5.20
C LEU A 165 -14.85 9.57 5.01
N ALA A 166 -14.74 10.05 3.77
CA ALA A 166 -14.42 11.44 3.44
C ALA A 166 -15.65 12.38 3.44
N MET A 167 -16.88 11.85 3.49
CA MET A 167 -18.10 12.66 3.49
C MET A 167 -18.16 13.73 4.60
N PRO A 168 -17.72 13.46 5.85
CA PRO A 168 -17.68 14.51 6.86
C PRO A 168 -16.84 15.72 6.43
N ALA A 169 -15.68 15.49 5.79
CA ALA A 169 -14.89 16.60 5.26
C ALA A 169 -15.62 17.32 4.12
N ALA A 170 -16.32 16.61 3.23
CA ALA A 170 -17.08 17.24 2.14
C ALA A 170 -18.24 18.13 2.64
N PHE A 171 -18.95 17.73 3.70
CA PHE A 171 -20.09 18.49 4.21
C PHE A 171 -19.70 19.59 5.18
N PHE A 172 -18.81 19.28 6.14
CA PHE A 172 -18.49 20.15 7.27
C PHE A 172 -17.30 21.08 7.03
N SER A 173 -16.51 20.88 5.96
CA SER A 173 -15.48 21.86 5.61
C SER A 173 -16.10 23.21 5.27
N HIS A 174 -15.50 24.26 5.80
CA HIS A 174 -16.00 25.62 5.71
C HIS A 174 -14.83 26.61 5.57
N VAL A 175 -15.16 27.87 5.27
CA VAL A 175 -14.17 28.94 5.08
C VAL A 175 -14.46 30.07 6.07
N PRO A 176 -14.03 29.95 7.34
CA PRO A 176 -14.28 30.98 8.33
C PRO A 176 -13.41 32.23 8.06
N ILE A 177 -13.92 33.39 8.49
CA ILE A 177 -13.21 34.66 8.47
C ILE A 177 -12.54 34.81 9.83
N VAL A 178 -11.21 34.82 9.84
CA VAL A 178 -10.42 34.99 11.05
C VAL A 178 -9.88 36.43 11.08
N PRO A 179 -10.20 37.21 12.13
CA PRO A 179 -9.64 38.55 12.30
C PRO A 179 -8.15 38.45 12.67
N LEU A 180 -7.32 39.30 12.07
CA LEU A 180 -5.90 39.49 12.36
C LEU A 180 -5.68 40.87 12.99
N LEU A 181 -4.50 41.08 13.57
CA LEU A 181 -4.06 42.40 14.01
C LEU A 181 -4.14 43.44 12.87
N HIS A 182 -4.38 44.70 13.24
CA HIS A 182 -4.51 45.87 12.34
C HIS A 182 -5.75 45.89 11.43
N ASN A 183 -6.93 45.46 11.91
CA ASN A 183 -8.19 45.47 11.14
C ASN A 183 -8.13 44.66 9.83
N LYS A 184 -7.19 43.71 9.71
CA LYS A 184 -7.14 42.78 8.59
C LYS A 184 -7.93 41.52 8.94
N SER A 185 -8.54 40.88 7.95
CA SER A 185 -9.18 39.58 8.11
C SER A 185 -8.73 38.64 7.00
N ILE A 186 -8.56 37.37 7.32
CA ILE A 186 -8.18 36.34 6.35
C ILE A 186 -9.23 35.25 6.30
N LEU A 187 -9.38 34.66 5.13
CA LEU A 187 -10.16 33.46 4.93
C LEU A 187 -9.23 32.25 5.02
N ILE A 188 -9.62 31.24 5.78
CA ILE A 188 -8.89 29.96 5.84
C ILE A 188 -9.81 28.82 5.42
N CYS A 189 -9.28 27.77 4.80
CA CYS A 189 -10.05 26.54 4.60
C CYS A 189 -9.86 25.65 5.84
N SER A 190 -10.95 25.32 6.54
CA SER A 190 -10.93 24.47 7.74
C SER A 190 -11.89 23.29 7.59
N PRO A 191 -11.42 22.04 7.80
CA PRO A 191 -12.27 20.85 7.75
C PRO A 191 -13.13 20.66 9.01
N PHE A 192 -12.91 21.46 10.06
CA PHE A 192 -13.64 21.34 11.32
C PHE A 192 -14.31 22.67 11.71
N PRO A 193 -15.64 22.75 11.65
CA PRO A 193 -16.37 23.96 12.05
C PRO A 193 -16.30 24.16 13.56
N GLU A 194 -16.02 25.40 13.95
CA GLU A 194 -15.89 25.80 15.36
C GLU A 194 -17.22 25.71 16.11
N GLU A 195 -18.34 25.80 15.40
CA GLU A 195 -19.71 25.70 15.94
C GLU A 195 -19.98 24.39 16.69
N PHE A 196 -19.31 23.28 16.32
CA PHE A 196 -19.46 21.98 16.99
C PHE A 196 -18.53 21.81 18.21
N GLY A 197 -17.71 22.80 18.53
CA GLY A 197 -16.81 22.82 19.67
C GLY A 197 -15.60 21.88 19.55
N GLU A 198 -14.67 22.00 20.50
CA GLU A 198 -13.42 21.24 20.50
C GLU A 198 -13.62 19.72 20.57
N SER A 199 -14.68 19.27 21.23
CA SER A 199 -15.00 17.84 21.37
C SER A 199 -15.22 17.18 20.02
N TYR A 200 -15.87 17.87 19.07
CA TYR A 200 -16.05 17.39 17.71
C TYR A 200 -14.72 17.33 16.96
N GLN A 201 -13.89 18.36 17.04
CA GLN A 201 -12.56 18.38 16.39
C GLN A 201 -11.69 17.21 16.88
N LYS A 202 -11.59 17.03 18.19
CA LYS A 202 -10.84 15.92 18.81
C LYS A 202 -11.42 14.57 18.39
N GLY A 203 -12.74 14.42 18.40
CA GLY A 203 -13.43 13.21 17.97
C GLY A 203 -13.17 12.85 16.50
N MET A 204 -13.24 13.83 15.60
CA MET A 204 -12.99 13.64 14.17
C MET A 204 -11.52 13.30 13.89
N VAL A 205 -10.58 13.97 14.56
CA VAL A 205 -9.15 13.64 14.44
C VAL A 205 -8.87 12.23 14.94
N MET A 206 -9.44 11.84 16.08
CA MET A 206 -9.31 10.48 16.62
C MET A 206 -9.94 9.45 15.68
N PHE A 207 -11.11 9.73 15.12
CA PHE A 207 -11.75 8.86 14.14
C PHE A 207 -10.87 8.66 12.90
N LYS A 208 -10.33 9.75 12.31
CA LYS A 208 -9.42 9.67 11.16
C LYS A 208 -8.16 8.87 11.49
N PHE A 209 -7.57 9.09 12.67
CA PHE A 209 -6.42 8.33 13.13
C PHE A 209 -6.72 6.83 13.25
N LEU A 210 -7.85 6.46 13.85
CA LEU A 210 -8.24 5.06 13.97
C LEU A 210 -8.52 4.42 12.60
N ALA A 211 -9.32 5.08 11.77
CA ALA A 211 -9.81 4.54 10.51
C ALA A 211 -8.72 4.46 9.43
N TYR A 212 -7.86 5.48 9.31
CA TYR A 212 -6.86 5.56 8.25
C TYR A 212 -5.46 5.12 8.69
N TYR A 213 -5.17 5.04 9.99
CA TYR A 213 -3.83 4.69 10.48
C TYR A 213 -3.84 3.44 11.37
N ALA A 214 -4.46 3.50 12.55
CA ALA A 214 -4.31 2.45 13.56
C ALA A 214 -4.90 1.10 13.11
N ILE A 215 -6.16 1.08 12.64
CA ILE A 215 -6.81 -0.16 12.20
C ILE A 215 -6.11 -0.75 10.97
N PRO A 216 -5.86 0.00 9.88
CA PRO A 216 -5.14 -0.52 8.72
C PRO A 216 -3.75 -1.06 9.08
N LEU A 217 -2.98 -0.35 9.92
CA LEU A 217 -1.65 -0.81 10.32
C LEU A 217 -1.67 -2.11 11.11
N LEU A 218 -2.61 -2.27 12.05
CA LEU A 218 -2.75 -3.52 12.81
C LEU A 218 -3.09 -4.69 11.89
N VAL A 219 -4.01 -4.48 10.94
CA VAL A 219 -4.41 -5.50 9.96
C VAL A 219 -3.26 -5.85 9.03
N ILE A 220 -2.58 -4.85 8.46
CA ILE A 220 -1.40 -5.02 7.60
C ILE A 220 -0.32 -5.80 8.35
N THR A 221 -0.01 -5.40 9.58
CA THR A 221 0.99 -6.07 10.43
C THR A 221 0.62 -7.52 10.68
N GLY A 222 -0.66 -7.81 10.99
CA GLY A 222 -1.15 -9.17 11.16
C GLY A 222 -0.94 -10.04 9.92
N PHE A 223 -1.26 -9.52 8.73
CA PHE A 223 -1.04 -10.24 7.47
C PHE A 223 0.45 -10.50 7.19
N TYR A 224 1.30 -9.49 7.40
CA TYR A 224 2.75 -9.65 7.20
C TYR A 224 3.37 -10.64 8.19
N LEU A 225 2.97 -10.60 9.47
CA LEU A 225 3.43 -11.57 10.47
C LEU A 225 2.96 -13.00 10.15
N GLY A 226 1.69 -13.16 9.73
CA GLY A 226 1.17 -14.45 9.30
C GLY A 226 1.92 -15.00 8.09
N MET A 227 2.20 -14.14 7.11
CA MET A 227 2.97 -14.48 5.91
C MET A 227 4.40 -14.92 6.27
N ALA A 228 5.10 -14.16 7.13
CA ALA A 228 6.45 -14.50 7.57
C ALA A 228 6.50 -15.85 8.28
N ARG A 229 5.59 -16.09 9.24
CA ARG A 229 5.49 -17.38 9.95
C ARG A 229 5.22 -18.55 9.01
N HIS A 230 4.31 -18.38 8.05
CA HIS A 230 4.00 -19.44 7.10
C HIS A 230 5.21 -19.77 6.20
N LEU A 231 5.96 -18.74 5.79
CA LEU A 231 7.15 -18.91 4.98
C LEU A 231 8.25 -19.64 5.76
N GLU A 232 8.50 -19.25 7.01
CA GLU A 232 9.46 -19.93 7.90
C GLU A 232 9.08 -21.40 8.13
N LEU A 233 7.80 -21.67 8.42
CA LEU A 233 7.30 -23.03 8.59
C LEU A 233 7.42 -23.85 7.30
N SER A 234 7.13 -23.24 6.14
CA SER A 234 7.28 -23.92 4.84
C SER A 234 8.73 -24.25 4.53
N THR A 235 9.68 -23.35 4.83
CA THR A 235 11.12 -23.60 4.67
C THR A 235 11.60 -24.69 5.62
N ARG A 236 11.10 -24.72 6.86
CA ARG A 236 11.47 -25.75 7.85
C ARG A 236 10.90 -27.13 7.52
N ASN A 237 9.68 -27.18 6.98
CA ASN A 237 9.00 -28.41 6.59
C ASN A 237 9.38 -28.89 5.18
N MET A 238 10.11 -28.08 4.40
CA MET A 238 10.74 -28.55 3.18
C MET A 238 11.83 -29.53 3.61
N PRO A 239 11.65 -30.85 3.43
CA PRO A 239 12.74 -31.77 3.63
C PRO A 239 13.73 -31.36 2.55
N GLY A 240 14.83 -30.72 2.97
CA GLY A 240 15.88 -30.33 2.07
C GLY A 240 16.22 -31.50 1.16
N GLU A 241 16.69 -31.18 -0.04
CA GLU A 241 17.15 -32.11 -1.08
C GLU A 241 18.03 -33.28 -0.60
N LEU A 242 18.45 -33.28 0.67
CA LEU A 242 19.02 -34.42 1.38
C LEU A 242 18.14 -35.68 1.38
N SER A 243 16.80 -35.60 1.53
CA SER A 243 15.97 -36.82 1.57
C SER A 243 15.70 -37.39 0.16
N THR A 244 15.37 -36.52 -0.81
CA THR A 244 15.21 -36.94 -2.21
C THR A 244 16.54 -37.32 -2.85
N GLY A 245 17.64 -36.64 -2.48
CA GLY A 245 19.00 -36.97 -2.85
C GLY A 245 19.46 -38.29 -2.22
N CYS A 246 19.17 -38.53 -0.94
CA CYS A 246 19.44 -39.80 -0.26
C CYS A 246 18.68 -40.96 -0.91
N HIS A 247 17.37 -40.82 -1.14
CA HIS A 247 16.57 -41.85 -1.84
C HIS A 247 17.03 -42.06 -3.29
N ARG A 248 17.40 -41.00 -4.02
CA ARG A 248 17.95 -41.12 -5.38
C ARG A 248 19.33 -41.78 -5.35
N MET A 249 20.19 -41.48 -4.37
CA MET A 249 21.49 -42.13 -4.18
C MET A 249 21.36 -43.60 -3.76
N GLU A 250 20.40 -43.94 -2.90
CA GLU A 250 20.08 -45.33 -2.56
C GLU A 250 19.57 -46.12 -3.78
N GLN A 251 18.68 -45.54 -4.60
CA GLN A 251 18.24 -46.16 -5.84
C GLN A 251 19.38 -46.34 -6.85
N ILE A 252 20.29 -45.36 -6.98
CA ILE A 252 21.48 -45.46 -7.84
C ILE A 252 22.46 -46.53 -7.29
N ARG A 253 22.64 -46.62 -5.97
CA ARG A 253 23.48 -47.65 -5.32
C ARG A 253 22.90 -49.05 -5.52
N ALA A 254 21.57 -49.20 -5.41
CA ALA A 254 20.88 -50.46 -5.66
C ALA A 254 20.99 -50.89 -7.13
N ARG A 255 20.86 -49.95 -8.08
CA ARG A 255 21.10 -50.23 -9.51
C ARG A 255 22.55 -50.66 -9.78
N LYS A 256 23.54 -49.92 -9.25
CA LYS A 256 24.95 -50.32 -9.39
C LYS A 256 25.27 -51.67 -8.73
N LYS A 257 24.62 -52.01 -7.61
CA LYS A 257 24.79 -53.32 -6.96
C LYS A 257 24.25 -54.47 -7.83
N ASN A 258 23.15 -54.25 -8.54
CA ASN A 258 22.63 -55.22 -9.52
C ASN A 258 23.52 -55.32 -10.77
N ASP A 259 24.06 -54.20 -11.25
CA ASP A 259 24.96 -54.18 -12.42
C ASP A 259 26.32 -54.88 -12.13
N VAL A 260 26.83 -54.80 -10.89
CA VAL A 260 28.07 -55.48 -10.49
C VAL A 260 27.86 -56.99 -10.28
N VAL A 261 26.63 -57.43 -10.01
CA VAL A 261 26.31 -58.86 -9.82
C VAL A 261 26.07 -59.58 -11.15
N PHE A 262 25.65 -58.87 -12.21
CA PHE A 262 25.49 -59.46 -13.53
C PHE A 262 26.77 -59.27 -14.36
N ASN A 263 27.77 -60.13 -14.15
CA ASN A 263 28.87 -60.27 -15.10
C ASN A 263 28.45 -61.31 -16.16
N PRO A 264 28.00 -60.89 -17.36
CA PRO A 264 27.51 -61.81 -18.39
C PRO A 264 28.60 -62.79 -18.85
N GLU A 265 29.88 -62.43 -18.78
CA GLU A 265 30.97 -63.33 -19.15
C GLU A 265 31.06 -64.53 -18.18
N LYS A 266 30.86 -64.31 -16.88
CA LYS A 266 30.84 -65.40 -15.88
C LYS A 266 29.61 -66.30 -16.01
N PHE A 267 28.48 -65.72 -16.43
CA PHE A 267 27.23 -66.48 -16.64
C PHE A 267 27.32 -67.43 -17.84
N TRP A 268 27.92 -66.99 -18.95
CA TRP A 268 28.13 -67.84 -20.12
C TRP A 268 29.20 -68.93 -19.88
N ILE A 269 30.28 -68.61 -19.17
CA ILE A 269 31.32 -69.60 -18.83
C ILE A 269 30.75 -70.72 -17.94
N ALA A 270 29.92 -70.39 -16.93
CA ALA A 270 29.27 -71.39 -16.09
C ALA A 270 28.28 -72.28 -16.86
N LYS A 271 27.58 -71.72 -17.85
CA LYS A 271 26.62 -72.47 -18.68
C LYS A 271 27.30 -73.41 -19.67
N VAL A 272 28.41 -72.97 -20.28
CA VAL A 272 29.20 -73.80 -21.21
C VAL A 272 29.95 -74.92 -20.47
N TYR A 273 30.47 -74.66 -19.27
CA TYR A 273 31.17 -75.69 -18.48
C TYR A 273 30.22 -76.82 -18.03
N ASN A 274 28.99 -76.49 -17.60
CA ASN A 274 27.99 -77.49 -17.22
C ASN A 274 27.46 -78.29 -18.41
N SER A 275 27.28 -77.67 -19.59
CA SER A 275 26.88 -78.40 -20.79
C SER A 275 27.99 -79.28 -21.36
N GLY A 276 29.26 -78.93 -21.15
CA GLY A 276 30.40 -79.80 -21.53
C GLY A 276 30.59 -80.99 -20.60
N LEU A 277 30.29 -80.85 -19.30
CA LEU A 277 30.43 -81.92 -18.32
C LEU A 277 29.39 -83.05 -18.48
N GLU A 278 28.17 -82.72 -18.93
CA GLU A 278 27.13 -83.72 -19.22
C GLU A 278 27.43 -84.58 -20.45
N ILE A 279 28.26 -84.10 -21.37
CA ILE A 279 28.66 -84.84 -22.59
C ILE A 279 29.78 -85.84 -22.29
N ILE A 280 30.63 -85.55 -21.29
CA ILE A 280 31.78 -86.41 -20.92
C ILE A 280 31.37 -87.51 -19.93
N LEU A 281 30.31 -87.31 -19.13
CA LEU A 281 29.81 -88.32 -18.18
C LEU A 281 28.85 -89.35 -18.79
N ASN A 282 28.54 -89.24 -20.09
CA ASN A 282 27.58 -90.11 -20.81
C ASN A 282 28.20 -90.88 -21.99
N GLN A 283 29.54 -91.01 -22.02
CA GLN A 283 30.28 -91.96 -22.87
C GLN A 283 31.05 -92.95 -22.00
#